data_AF-A0A0G3H1Q0-F1
#
_entry.id   AF-A0A0G3H1Q0-F1
#
_cell.length_a   1.000
_cell.length_b   1.000
_cell.length_c   1.000
_cell.angle_alpha   90.00
_cell.angle_beta   90.00
_cell.angle_gamma   90.00
#
_symmetry.space_group_name_H-M   'P 1'
#
loop_
_entity.id
_entity.type
_entity.pdbx_description
1 polymer ?
#
loop_
_entity_poly.entity_id
_entity_poly.type
_entity_poly.pdbx_seq_one_letter_code
_entity_poly.pdbx_strand_id
1 'polypeptide(L)'
;MNISFGEIGLILLGLLPSFVYLSYYEKTREKELKAHPFGGWYFIFEFFLSFCVGLIPIALALVIIYPDSWMSAEKIPHKIGVISVTFVFFFIIQWGRTTGPSLPLKISSFAPFLREIMGKKPEYEPENSSSETTVKPTGLFIGCSVSLLIVTAAVIAIVGVWAAE
;
A
#
# COMPACT_ATOMS: atom_id res chain seq x y z
N MET A 1 -14.17 -21.83 -13.61
CA MET A 1 -13.55 -20.60 -14.17
C MET A 1 -12.05 -20.86 -14.23
N ASN A 2 -11.45 -20.95 -15.42
CA ASN A 2 -10.01 -21.21 -15.56
C ASN A 2 -9.27 -19.87 -15.53
N ILE A 3 -8.75 -19.48 -14.37
CA ILE A 3 -7.69 -18.47 -14.33
C ILE A 3 -6.50 -19.11 -15.03
N SER A 4 -5.99 -18.45 -16.06
CA SER A 4 -4.83 -18.92 -16.81
C SER A 4 -3.61 -18.98 -15.88
N PHE A 5 -2.75 -19.98 -16.06
CA PHE A 5 -1.48 -20.06 -15.33
C PHE A 5 -0.64 -18.78 -15.48
N GLY A 6 -0.75 -18.11 -16.64
CA GLY A 6 -0.11 -16.81 -16.89
C GLY A 6 -0.69 -15.66 -16.05
N GLU A 7 -2.00 -15.66 -15.81
CA GLU A 7 -2.64 -14.65 -14.94
C GLU A 7 -2.21 -14.82 -13.48
N ILE A 8 -2.11 -16.06 -13.00
CA ILE A 8 -1.61 -16.38 -11.65
C ILE A 8 -0.15 -15.93 -11.51
N GLY A 9 0.70 -16.24 -12.49
CA GLY A 9 2.11 -15.84 -12.48
C GLY A 9 2.30 -14.32 -12.41
N LEU A 10 1.49 -13.57 -13.16
CA LEU A 10 1.53 -12.10 -13.13
C LEU A 10 1.05 -11.54 -11.80
N ILE A 11 -0.04 -12.07 -11.22
CA ILE A 11 -0.50 -11.67 -9.88
C ILE A 11 0.60 -11.92 -8.82
N LEU A 12 1.29 -13.06 -8.90
CA LEU A 12 2.40 -13.38 -7.99
C LEU A 12 3.59 -12.43 -8.16
N LEU A 13 3.90 -12.01 -9.40
CA LEU A 13 4.92 -10.98 -9.68
C LEU A 13 4.57 -9.64 -9.02
N GLY A 14 3.29 -9.30 -8.90
CA GLY A 14 2.82 -8.10 -8.22
C GLY A 14 3.07 -8.10 -6.72
N LEU A 15 3.32 -9.27 -6.11
CA LEU A 15 3.66 -9.40 -4.70
C LEU A 15 5.15 -9.25 -4.43
N LEU A 16 5.98 -9.33 -5.48
CA LEU A 16 7.44 -9.32 -5.38
C LEU A 16 7.99 -8.07 -4.64
N PRO A 17 7.50 -6.84 -4.90
CA PRO A 17 7.98 -5.65 -4.19
C PRO A 17 7.74 -5.71 -2.68
N SER A 18 6.59 -6.23 -2.25
CA SER A 18 6.29 -6.44 -0.83
C SER A 18 7.20 -7.49 -0.19
N PHE A 19 7.54 -8.56 -0.92
CA PHE A 19 8.51 -9.56 -0.45
C PHE A 19 9.92 -9.01 -0.32
N VAL A 20 10.38 -8.21 -1.30
CA VAL A 20 11.71 -7.58 -1.28
C VAL A 20 11.81 -6.55 -0.15
N TYR A 21 10.77 -5.72 0.01
CA TYR A 21 10.68 -4.74 1.09
C TYR A 21 10.89 -5.39 2.46
N LEU A 22 10.18 -6.48 2.71
CA LEU A 22 10.20 -7.16 4.00
C LEU A 22 11.48 -7.96 4.21
N SER A 23 12.00 -8.64 3.19
CA SER A 23 13.15 -9.54 3.34
C SER A 23 14.48 -8.78 3.46
N TYR A 24 14.63 -7.65 2.76
CA TYR A 24 15.89 -6.91 2.75
C TYR A 24 16.04 -6.00 3.98
N TYR A 25 14.93 -5.49 4.51
CA TYR A 25 14.96 -4.47 5.56
C TYR A 25 14.46 -4.95 6.93
N GLU A 26 14.10 -6.24 7.08
CA GLU A 26 13.43 -6.82 8.27
C GLU A 26 14.03 -6.33 9.59
N LYS A 27 15.33 -6.59 9.83
CA LYS A 27 15.95 -6.33 11.14
C LYS A 27 16.22 -4.86 11.43
N THR A 28 16.56 -4.07 10.41
CA THR A 28 16.83 -2.64 10.58
C THR A 28 15.54 -1.87 10.76
N ARG A 29 14.51 -2.19 9.95
CA ARG A 29 13.21 -1.54 10.03
C ARG A 29 12.42 -1.97 11.24
N GLU A 30 12.51 -3.21 11.68
CA GLU A 30 11.87 -3.63 12.92
C GLU A 30 12.35 -2.77 14.12
N LYS A 31 13.64 -2.45 14.19
CA LYS A 31 14.18 -1.56 15.23
C LYS A 31 13.67 -0.13 15.11
N GLU A 32 13.64 0.41 13.89
CA GLU A 32 13.11 1.76 13.62
C GLU A 32 11.62 1.86 13.96
N LEU A 33 10.82 0.88 13.53
CA LEU A 33 9.38 0.82 13.79
C LEU A 33 9.09 0.65 15.28
N LYS A 34 9.87 -0.15 16.02
CA LYS A 34 9.72 -0.27 17.48
C LYS A 34 10.09 1.01 18.23
N ALA A 35 11.07 1.75 17.74
CA ALA A 35 11.50 3.02 18.34
C ALA A 35 10.53 4.18 18.04
N HIS A 36 9.74 4.08 16.97
CA HIS A 36 8.84 5.14 16.55
C HIS A 36 7.48 5.07 17.27
N PRO A 37 6.92 6.18 17.79
CA PRO A 37 5.62 6.19 18.47
C PRO A 37 4.44 5.73 17.58
N PHE A 38 4.63 5.80 16.26
CA PHE A 38 3.63 5.38 15.25
C PHE A 38 4.06 4.15 14.44
N GLY A 39 5.02 3.37 14.93
CA GLY A 39 5.60 2.22 14.20
C GLY A 39 4.59 1.25 13.60
N GLY A 40 3.50 0.94 14.31
CA GLY A 40 2.45 0.07 13.78
C GLY A 40 1.75 0.66 12.55
N TRP A 41 1.47 1.96 12.57
CA TRP A 41 0.87 2.67 11.44
C TRP A 41 1.83 2.76 10.25
N TYR A 42 3.10 3.06 10.51
CA TYR A 42 4.15 3.02 9.49
C TYR A 42 4.24 1.65 8.82
N PHE A 43 4.23 0.56 9.59
CA PHE A 43 4.26 -0.80 9.03
C PHE A 43 3.05 -1.08 8.14
N ILE A 44 1.82 -0.79 8.62
CA ILE A 44 0.59 -1.01 7.84
C ILE A 44 0.65 -0.25 6.53
N PHE A 45 1.08 1.01 6.60
CA PHE A 45 1.07 1.91 5.48
C PHE A 45 2.16 1.57 4.45
N GLU A 46 3.36 1.23 4.89
CA GLU A 46 4.46 0.78 4.03
C GLU A 46 4.13 -0.53 3.33
N PHE A 47 3.53 -1.47 4.05
CA PHE A 47 3.10 -2.74 3.49
C PHE A 47 2.00 -2.57 2.45
N PHE A 48 1.02 -1.71 2.75
CA PHE A 48 -0.04 -1.36 1.79
C PHE A 48 0.55 -0.69 0.55
N LEU A 49 1.50 0.24 0.74
CA LEU A 49 2.16 0.95 -0.35
C LEU A 49 2.94 0.00 -1.25
N SER A 50 3.77 -0.88 -0.68
CA SER A 50 4.55 -1.85 -1.45
C SER A 50 3.65 -2.80 -2.24
N PHE A 51 2.50 -3.16 -1.66
CA PHE A 51 1.50 -3.99 -2.32
C PHE A 51 0.85 -3.26 -3.50
N CYS A 52 0.48 -1.99 -3.34
CA CYS A 52 -0.06 -1.16 -4.44
C CYS A 52 0.95 -0.99 -5.57
N VAL A 53 2.20 -0.66 -5.27
CA VAL A 53 3.27 -0.44 -6.27
C VAL A 53 3.48 -1.68 -7.15
N GLY A 54 3.33 -2.89 -6.60
CA GLY A 54 3.41 -4.11 -7.39
C GLY A 54 2.10 -4.50 -8.09
N LEU A 55 0.96 -4.33 -7.42
CA LEU A 55 -0.32 -4.81 -7.94
C LEU A 55 -0.92 -3.91 -9.02
N ILE A 56 -0.72 -2.59 -8.98
CA ILE A 56 -1.28 -1.68 -9.98
C ILE A 56 -0.66 -1.88 -11.36
N PRO A 57 0.68 -1.93 -11.53
CA PRO A 57 1.28 -2.20 -12.83
C PRO A 57 0.90 -3.56 -13.40
N ILE A 58 0.77 -4.57 -12.53
CA ILE A 58 0.32 -5.92 -12.92
C ILE A 58 -1.15 -5.89 -13.36
N ALA A 59 -2.03 -5.20 -12.63
CA ALA A 59 -3.43 -5.07 -13.01
C ALA A 59 -3.55 -4.38 -14.38
N LEU A 60 -2.77 -3.33 -14.64
CA LEU A 60 -2.69 -2.68 -15.95
C LEU A 60 -2.20 -3.66 -17.03
N ALA A 61 -1.10 -4.37 -16.79
CA ALA A 61 -0.59 -5.35 -17.75
C ALA A 61 -1.61 -6.45 -18.06
N LEU A 62 -2.37 -6.90 -17.05
CA LEU A 62 -3.41 -7.91 -17.21
C LEU A 62 -4.62 -7.39 -17.99
N VAL A 63 -5.01 -6.13 -17.81
CA VAL A 63 -6.04 -5.49 -18.64
C VAL A 63 -5.59 -5.40 -20.10
N ILE A 64 -4.32 -5.10 -20.36
CA ILE A 64 -3.78 -4.99 -21.73
C ILE A 64 -3.62 -6.35 -22.41
N ILE A 65 -3.13 -7.37 -21.68
CA ILE A 65 -2.81 -8.69 -22.24
C ILE A 65 -4.05 -9.60 -22.27
N TYR A 66 -4.97 -9.45 -21.30
CA TYR A 66 -6.17 -10.29 -21.16
C TYR A 66 -7.46 -9.46 -20.96
N PRO A 67 -7.80 -8.56 -21.90
CA PRO A 67 -8.94 -7.66 -21.78
C PRO A 67 -10.26 -8.41 -21.57
N ASP A 68 -10.52 -9.48 -22.32
CA ASP A 68 -11.77 -10.26 -22.22
C ASP A 68 -11.96 -10.94 -20.85
N SER A 69 -10.85 -11.26 -20.17
CA SER A 69 -10.89 -11.79 -18.81
C SER A 69 -11.11 -10.67 -17.79
N TRP A 70 -10.42 -9.53 -17.94
CA TRP A 70 -10.29 -8.47 -16.94
C TRP A 70 -11.31 -7.33 -17.02
N MET A 71 -11.84 -7.03 -18.19
CA MET A 71 -12.83 -5.97 -18.43
C MET A 71 -14.29 -6.48 -18.35
N SER A 72 -14.50 -7.79 -18.19
CA SER A 72 -15.83 -8.36 -18.00
C SER A 72 -16.44 -7.93 -16.68
N ALA A 73 -17.47 -7.06 -16.73
CA ALA A 73 -18.10 -6.42 -15.57
C ALA A 73 -18.55 -7.42 -14.48
N GLU A 74 -19.01 -8.62 -14.88
CA GLU A 74 -19.43 -9.68 -13.98
C GLU A 74 -18.29 -10.26 -13.13
N LYS A 75 -17.04 -10.15 -13.61
CA LYS A 75 -15.85 -10.73 -12.97
C LYS A 75 -15.08 -9.72 -12.12
N ILE A 76 -15.32 -8.42 -12.29
CA ILE A 76 -14.62 -7.35 -11.57
C ILE A 76 -14.78 -7.49 -10.04
N PRO A 77 -15.99 -7.67 -9.48
CA PRO A 77 -16.15 -7.81 -8.03
C PRO A 77 -15.39 -9.02 -7.47
N HIS A 78 -15.39 -10.14 -8.21
CA HIS A 78 -14.67 -11.34 -7.81
C HIS A 78 -13.14 -11.12 -7.81
N LYS A 79 -12.61 -10.44 -8.83
CA LYS A 79 -11.18 -10.11 -8.92
C LYS A 79 -10.74 -9.20 -7.77
N ILE A 80 -11.54 -8.17 -7.45
CA ILE A 80 -11.32 -7.31 -6.27
C ILE A 80 -11.32 -8.15 -4.98
N GLY A 81 -12.26 -9.10 -4.86
CA GLY A 81 -12.33 -10.02 -3.73
C GLY A 81 -11.06 -10.87 -3.58
N VAL A 82 -10.57 -11.48 -4.66
CA VAL A 82 -9.35 -12.29 -4.66
C VAL A 82 -8.12 -11.44 -4.28
N ILE A 83 -7.99 -10.25 -4.85
CA ILE A 83 -6.91 -9.30 -4.51
C ILE A 83 -6.97 -8.91 -3.03
N SER A 84 -8.16 -8.61 -2.51
CA SER A 84 -8.37 -8.22 -1.11
C SER A 84 -8.05 -9.35 -0.14
N VAL A 85 -8.51 -10.57 -0.42
CA VAL A 85 -8.20 -11.76 0.38
C VAL A 85 -6.70 -12.04 0.36
N THR A 86 -6.07 -11.94 -0.82
CA THR A 86 -4.62 -12.11 -0.98
C THR A 86 -3.87 -11.06 -0.14
N PHE A 87 -4.26 -9.79 -0.23
CA PHE A 87 -3.69 -8.72 0.59
C PHE A 87 -3.79 -9.03 2.08
N VAL A 88 -4.99 -9.36 2.57
CA VAL A 88 -5.23 -9.65 4.00
C VAL A 88 -4.42 -10.85 4.46
N PHE A 89 -4.37 -11.92 3.66
CA PHE A 89 -3.61 -13.12 3.99
C PHE A 89 -2.10 -12.82 4.11
N PHE A 90 -1.53 -12.11 3.12
CA PHE A 90 -0.13 -11.71 3.18
C PHE A 90 0.14 -10.71 4.31
N PHE A 91 -0.78 -9.77 4.55
CA PHE A 91 -0.68 -8.83 5.66
C PHE A 91 -0.62 -9.56 7.00
N ILE A 92 -1.53 -10.52 7.27
CA ILE A 92 -1.56 -11.27 8.52
C ILE A 92 -0.27 -12.07 8.72
N ILE A 93 0.20 -12.77 7.68
CA ILE A 93 1.46 -13.53 7.74
C ILE A 93 2.62 -12.61 8.10
N GLN A 94 2.72 -11.47 7.42
CA GLN A 94 3.85 -10.57 7.58
C GLN A 94 3.78 -9.81 8.90
N TRP A 95 2.58 -9.44 9.34
CA TRP A 95 2.32 -8.87 10.66
C TRP A 95 2.79 -9.83 11.77
N GLY A 96 2.52 -11.13 11.63
CA GLY A 96 3.03 -12.14 12.56
C GLY A 96 4.56 -12.27 12.55
N ARG A 97 5.18 -12.25 11.36
CA ARG A 97 6.63 -12.43 11.19
C ARG A 97 7.46 -11.28 11.74
N THR A 98 7.07 -10.03 11.49
CA THR A 98 7.85 -8.84 11.89
C THR A 98 7.60 -8.41 13.33
N THR A 99 7.05 -9.28 14.18
CA THR A 99 6.58 -8.94 15.53
C THR A 99 5.59 -7.76 15.54
N GLY A 100 4.75 -7.64 14.50
CA GLY A 100 3.72 -6.62 14.38
C GLY A 100 2.86 -6.41 15.64
N PRO A 101 2.46 -7.47 16.39
CA PRO A 101 1.75 -7.31 17.66
C PRO A 101 2.52 -6.55 18.76
N SER A 102 3.85 -6.46 18.64
CA SER A 102 4.71 -5.69 19.55
C SER A 102 4.96 -4.25 19.10
N LEU A 103 4.51 -3.87 17.89
CA LEU A 103 4.62 -2.52 17.40
C LEU A 103 3.59 -1.61 18.09
N PRO A 104 3.94 -0.34 18.37
CA PRO A 104 2.99 0.61 18.93
C PRO A 104 1.89 0.90 17.91
N LEU A 105 0.71 0.31 18.15
CA LEU A 105 -0.50 0.51 17.36
C LEU A 105 -1.65 0.87 18.30
N LYS A 106 -2.06 2.14 18.28
CA LYS A 106 -3.23 2.65 18.99
C LYS A 106 -4.15 3.36 18.00
N ILE A 107 -5.45 3.16 18.12
CA ILE A 107 -6.42 3.86 17.27
C ILE A 107 -6.29 5.38 17.45
N SER A 108 -6.06 5.84 18.68
CA SER A 108 -5.85 7.26 19.00
C SER A 108 -4.56 7.86 18.40
N SER A 109 -3.61 7.03 17.97
CA SER A 109 -2.37 7.52 17.34
C SER A 109 -2.48 7.64 15.81
N PHE A 110 -3.64 7.32 15.22
CA PHE A 110 -3.86 7.40 13.78
C PHE A 110 -3.87 8.84 13.26
N ALA A 111 -4.64 9.74 13.88
CA ALA A 111 -4.70 11.14 13.45
C ALA A 111 -3.34 11.88 13.61
N PRO A 112 -2.60 11.70 14.73
CA PRO A 112 -1.23 12.18 14.84
C PRO A 112 -0.28 11.61 13.77
N PHE A 113 -0.40 10.31 13.46
CA PHE A 113 0.35 9.68 12.37
C PHE A 113 0.05 10.34 11.02
N LEU A 114 -1.22 10.56 10.68
CA LEU A 114 -1.62 11.23 9.44
C LEU A 114 -1.04 12.64 9.33
N ARG A 115 -1.02 13.40 10.43
CA ARG A 115 -0.38 14.72 10.46
C ARG A 115 1.11 14.62 10.20
N GLU A 116 1.80 13.68 10.85
CA GLU A 116 3.23 13.49 10.69
C GLU A 116 3.61 13.14 9.24
N ILE A 117 2.89 12.21 8.61
CA ILE A 117 3.15 11.88 7.21
C ILE A 117 2.89 13.10 6.30
N MET A 118 1.86 13.90 6.58
CA MET A 118 1.60 15.13 5.84
C MET A 118 2.63 16.26 6.09
N GLY A 119 3.69 16.01 6.87
CA GLY A 119 4.70 17.02 7.21
C GLY A 119 4.18 18.04 8.23
N LYS A 120 3.09 17.75 8.94
CA LYS A 120 2.57 18.55 10.05
C LYS A 120 3.05 17.98 11.38
N LYS A 121 3.19 18.83 12.40
CA LYS A 121 3.52 18.35 13.75
C LYS A 121 2.42 17.41 14.30
N PRO A 122 2.78 16.24 14.85
CA PRO A 122 1.81 15.40 15.56
C PRO A 122 1.34 16.10 16.85
N GLU A 123 0.03 16.08 17.09
CA GLU A 123 -0.68 16.89 18.11
C GLU A 123 -0.51 16.33 19.53
N TYR A 124 0.74 16.18 19.98
CA TYR A 124 1.08 15.81 21.36
C TYR A 124 1.63 16.98 22.19
N GLU A 125 1.91 18.14 21.56
CA GLU A 125 2.33 19.36 22.27
C GLU A 125 1.10 20.23 22.60
N PRO A 126 0.98 20.75 23.83
CA PRO A 126 -0.10 21.67 24.19
C PRO A 126 -0.12 22.89 23.23
N GLU A 127 -1.33 23.37 22.93
CA GLU A 127 -1.75 24.40 21.95
C GLU A 127 -1.08 25.80 22.06
N ASN A 128 0.13 25.93 22.59
CA ASN A 128 0.80 27.22 22.82
C ASN A 128 1.88 27.58 21.78
N SER A 129 1.94 26.91 20.62
CA SER A 129 2.78 27.39 19.51
C SER A 129 1.96 27.60 18.24
N SER A 130 1.48 28.83 18.08
CA SER A 130 0.70 29.34 16.95
C SER A 130 1.48 29.45 15.63
N SER A 131 2.38 28.50 15.36
CA SER A 131 3.08 28.40 14.07
C SER A 131 3.04 26.95 13.64
N GLU A 132 2.22 26.62 12.63
CA GLU A 132 2.29 25.35 11.90
C GLU A 132 3.72 25.20 11.35
N THR A 133 4.63 24.61 12.13
CA THR A 133 5.99 24.35 11.68
C THR A 133 5.90 23.22 10.68
N THR A 134 6.05 23.55 9.39
CA THR A 134 6.07 22.58 8.31
C THR A 134 7.34 21.75 8.46
N VAL A 135 7.18 20.48 8.84
CA VAL A 135 8.26 19.50 8.90
C VAL A 135 8.43 18.94 7.49
N LYS A 136 9.66 18.58 7.12
CA LYS A 136 9.90 17.92 5.82
C LYS A 136 8.99 16.70 5.70
N PRO A 137 8.29 16.52 4.56
CA PRO A 137 7.42 15.36 4.36
C PRO A 137 8.26 14.08 4.52
N THR A 138 7.70 13.11 5.23
CA THR A 138 8.40 11.84 5.45
C THR A 138 8.51 11.07 4.13
N GLY A 139 9.50 10.19 4.03
CA GLY A 139 9.67 9.34 2.85
C GLY A 139 8.42 8.51 2.52
N LEU A 140 7.59 8.21 3.52
CA LEU A 140 6.27 7.61 3.35
C LEU A 140 5.32 8.45 2.52
N PHE A 141 5.23 9.74 2.81
CA PHE A 141 4.32 10.65 2.13
C PHE A 141 4.73 10.86 0.67
N ILE A 142 6.04 10.92 0.42
CA ILE A 142 6.58 10.95 -0.94
C ILE A 142 6.22 9.66 -1.66
N GLY A 143 6.47 8.49 -1.04
CA GLY A 143 6.09 7.19 -1.61
C GLY A 143 4.58 7.07 -1.88
N CYS A 144 3.75 7.56 -0.95
CA CYS A 144 2.30 7.55 -1.09
C CYS A 144 1.80 8.48 -2.19
N SER A 145 2.41 9.65 -2.32
CA SER A 145 2.11 10.60 -3.40
C SER A 145 2.46 9.99 -4.76
N VAL A 146 3.58 9.28 -4.86
CA VAL A 146 4.00 8.57 -6.07
C VAL A 146 3.03 7.43 -6.39
N SER A 147 2.63 6.62 -5.41
CA SER A 147 1.65 5.55 -5.62
C SER A 147 0.28 6.09 -5.99
N LEU A 148 -0.18 7.18 -5.38
CA LEU A 148 -1.42 7.87 -5.78
C LEU A 148 -1.34 8.36 -7.22
N LEU A 149 -0.22 8.98 -7.62
CA LEU A 149 0.00 9.38 -9.02
C LEU A 149 -0.07 8.18 -9.97
N ILE A 150 0.52 7.05 -9.60
CA ILE A 150 0.47 5.82 -10.40
C ILE A 150 -0.95 5.26 -10.47
N VAL A 151 -1.70 5.22 -9.35
CA VAL A 151 -3.13 4.82 -9.34
C VAL A 151 -3.93 5.75 -10.24
N THR A 152 -3.77 7.07 -10.11
CA THR A 152 -4.51 8.05 -10.89
C THR A 152 -4.18 7.92 -12.38
N ALA A 153 -2.91 7.77 -12.74
CA ALA A 153 -2.49 7.51 -14.12
C ALA A 153 -3.06 6.19 -14.65
N ALA A 154 -3.09 5.15 -13.82
CA ALA A 154 -3.67 3.86 -14.16
C ALA A 154 -5.19 3.96 -14.42
N VAL A 155 -5.92 4.66 -13.55
CA VAL A 155 -7.36 4.91 -13.71
C VAL A 155 -7.63 5.73 -14.97
N ILE A 156 -6.86 6.79 -15.23
CA ILE A 156 -6.97 7.59 -16.46
C ILE A 156 -6.73 6.71 -17.69
N ALA A 157 -5.71 5.85 -17.67
CA ALA A 157 -5.43 4.94 -18.76
C ALA A 157 -6.56 3.93 -19.00
N ILE A 158 -7.10 3.32 -17.93
CA ILE A 158 -8.22 2.38 -18.01
C ILE A 158 -9.48 3.08 -18.57
N VAL A 159 -9.83 4.25 -18.04
CA VAL A 159 -10.98 5.03 -18.52
C VAL A 159 -10.77 5.49 -19.96
N GLY A 160 -9.55 5.90 -20.33
CA GLY A 160 -9.22 6.32 -21.68
C GLY A 160 -9.33 5.18 -22.70
N VAL A 161 -8.87 3.99 -22.35
CA VAL A 161 -9.02 2.78 -23.18
C VAL A 161 -10.50 2.42 -23.31
N TRP A 162 -11.26 2.45 -22.21
CA TRP A 162 -12.67 2.09 -22.21
C TRP A 162 -13.57 3.10 -22.94
N ALA A 163 -13.20 4.38 -22.95
CA ALA A 163 -13.92 5.42 -23.69
C ALA A 163 -13.54 5.49 -25.19
N ALA A 164 -12.48 4.78 -25.61
CA ALA A 164 -12.04 4.70 -27.00
C ALA A 164 -12.65 3.50 -27.75
N GLU A 165 -13.34 2.59 -27.03
CA GLU A 165 -14.24 1.56 -27.57
C GLU A 165 -15.67 2.11 -27.73
#